data_AF-A0A452SJY8-F1
#
_entry.id   AF-A0A452SJY8-F1
#
_cell.length_a   1.000
_cell.length_b   1.000
_cell.length_c   1.000
_cell.angle_alpha   90.00
_cell.angle_beta   90.00
_cell.angle_gamma   90.00
#
_symmetry.space_group_name_H-M   'P 1'
#
loop_
_entity.id
_entity.type
_entity.pdbx_description
1 polymer ?
#
loop_
_entity_poly.entity_id
_entity_poly.type
_entity_poly.pdbx_seq_one_letter_code
_entity_poly.pdbx_strand_id
1 'polypeptide(L)'
;MEPQQQQQQQQLRNLRDFLLVYNRMTELCFQRCVPSLHHRALDAEEEACLHSCAGKLIHSNHRLMAAYVQLMPALVQRRIADYEAASAGLPLKLSIEPPNLYGF
;
A
#
# COMPACT_ATOMS: atom_id res chain seq x y z
N MET A 1 20.37 -2.98 -26.99
CA MET A 1 20.89 -3.21 -25.62
C MET A 1 19.85 -2.76 -24.58
N GLU A 2 18.56 -3.06 -24.76
CA GLU A 2 17.48 -2.40 -23.99
C GLU A 2 16.47 -3.32 -23.27
N PRO A 3 16.19 -4.57 -23.67
CA PRO A 3 15.23 -5.42 -22.94
C PRO A 3 15.70 -5.86 -21.54
N GLN A 4 16.97 -6.25 -21.38
CA GLN A 4 17.49 -6.72 -20.08
C GLN A 4 17.55 -5.61 -19.03
N GLN A 5 17.84 -4.37 -19.45
CA GLN A 5 18.00 -3.24 -18.53
C GLN A 5 16.65 -2.79 -17.94
N GLN A 6 15.56 -2.85 -18.72
CA GLN A 6 14.20 -2.56 -18.24
C GLN A 6 13.72 -3.59 -17.20
N GLN A 7 13.97 -4.88 -17.45
CA GLN A 7 13.59 -5.95 -16.54
C GLN A 7 14.36 -5.85 -15.21
N GLN A 8 15.66 -5.54 -15.27
CA GLN A 8 16.48 -5.32 -14.08
C GLN A 8 15.98 -4.10 -13.27
N GLN A 9 15.60 -3.02 -13.94
CA GLN A 9 15.04 -1.85 -13.26
C GLN A 9 13.71 -2.15 -12.56
N GLN A 10 12.86 -3.00 -13.15
CA GLN A 10 11.62 -3.44 -12.50
C GLN A 10 11.90 -4.28 -11.25
N GLN A 11 12.87 -5.20 -11.31
CA GLN A 11 13.27 -6.00 -10.15
C GLN A 11 13.79 -5.12 -9.00
N LEU A 12 14.59 -4.10 -9.33
CA LEU A 12 15.08 -3.14 -8.33
C LEU A 12 13.95 -2.32 -7.71
N ARG A 13 12.94 -1.92 -8.50
CA ARG A 13 11.74 -1.26 -7.96
C ARG A 13 10.98 -2.16 -7.00
N ASN A 14 10.70 -3.40 -7.39
CA ASN A 14 10.00 -4.36 -6.53
C ASN A 14 10.75 -4.60 -5.21
N LEU A 15 12.08 -4.73 -5.27
CA LEU A 15 12.92 -4.88 -4.08
C LEU A 15 12.83 -3.64 -3.18
N ARG A 16 12.94 -2.44 -3.76
CA ARG A 16 12.82 -1.18 -3.02
C ARG A 16 11.46 -1.09 -2.31
N ASP A 17 10.39 -1.41 -3.01
CA ASP A 17 9.03 -1.35 -2.45
C ASP A 17 8.85 -2.36 -1.31
N PHE A 18 9.39 -3.57 -1.48
CA PHE A 18 9.42 -4.57 -0.40
C PHE A 18 10.16 -4.04 0.84
N LEU A 19 11.35 -3.45 0.66
CA LEU A 19 12.14 -2.93 1.77
C LEU A 19 11.45 -1.77 2.48
N LEU A 20 10.72 -0.92 1.76
CA LEU A 20 9.94 0.16 2.36
C LEU A 20 8.81 -0.41 3.25
N VAL A 21 8.09 -1.43 2.78
CA VAL A 21 7.05 -2.10 3.57
C VAL A 21 7.64 -2.82 4.76
N TYR A 22 8.76 -3.53 4.57
CA TYR A 22 9.48 -4.23 5.63
C TYR A 22 9.91 -3.25 6.74
N ASN A 23 10.59 -2.16 6.39
CA ASN A 23 11.06 -1.16 7.35
C ASN A 23 9.89 -0.52 8.12
N ARG A 24 8.77 -0.25 7.45
CA ARG A 24 7.60 0.30 8.12
C ARG A 24 6.95 -0.70 9.06
N MET A 25 6.90 -1.98 8.67
CA MET A 25 6.36 -3.05 9.49
C MET A 25 7.21 -3.28 10.74
N THR A 26 8.54 -3.31 10.61
CA THR A 26 9.44 -3.51 11.74
C THR A 26 9.34 -2.36 12.75
N GLU A 27 9.33 -1.12 12.28
CA GLU A 27 9.13 0.08 13.12
C GLU A 27 7.80 0.01 13.89
N LEU A 28 6.69 -0.24 13.18
CA LEU A 28 5.37 -0.27 13.78
C LEU A 28 5.21 -1.40 14.82
N CYS A 29 5.66 -2.60 14.47
CA CYS A 29 5.51 -3.76 15.34
C CYS A 29 6.41 -3.63 16.57
N PHE A 30 7.63 -3.10 16.44
CA PHE A 30 8.47 -2.79 17.58
C PHE A 30 7.81 -1.77 18.51
N GLN A 31 7.33 -0.64 17.96
CA GLN A 31 6.67 0.42 18.75
C GLN A 31 5.43 -0.07 19.49
N ARG A 32 4.70 -1.06 18.95
CA ARG A 32 3.46 -1.56 19.56
C ARG A 32 3.63 -2.77 20.47
N CYS A 33 4.59 -3.63 20.19
CA CYS A 33 4.73 -4.91 20.88
C CYS A 33 5.85 -4.94 21.91
N VAL A 34 6.81 -3.99 21.88
CA VAL A 34 7.94 -3.94 22.81
C VAL A 34 7.79 -2.70 23.70
N PRO A 35 7.02 -2.78 24.80
CA PRO A 35 6.71 -1.61 25.63
C PRO A 35 7.88 -1.18 26.51
N SER A 36 8.81 -2.08 26.82
CA SER A 36 9.96 -1.81 27.69
C SER A 36 11.17 -2.62 27.26
N LEU A 37 12.38 -2.15 27.58
CA LEU A 37 13.65 -2.81 27.24
C LEU A 37 14.41 -3.21 28.51
N HIS A 38 13.70 -3.77 29.49
CA HIS A 38 14.31 -4.21 30.75
C HIS A 38 15.22 -5.42 30.58
N HIS A 39 14.93 -6.27 29.59
CA HIS A 39 15.74 -7.42 29.21
C HIS A 39 16.21 -7.27 27.77
N ARG A 40 17.36 -7.87 27.44
CA ARG A 40 17.94 -7.81 26.09
C ARG A 40 17.21 -8.70 25.09
N ALA A 41 16.69 -9.83 25.56
CA ALA A 41 15.93 -10.77 24.74
C ALA A 41 14.44 -10.46 24.83
N LEU A 42 13.71 -10.80 23.78
CA LEU A 42 12.25 -10.72 23.77
C LEU A 42 11.68 -11.76 24.72
N ASP A 43 10.58 -11.40 25.39
CA ASP A 43 9.78 -12.37 26.12
C ASP A 43 8.75 -13.07 25.20
N ALA A 44 8.10 -14.12 25.73
CA ALA A 44 7.14 -14.90 24.95
C ALA A 44 5.88 -14.10 24.54
N GLU A 45 5.50 -13.07 25.30
CA GLU A 45 4.35 -12.23 24.99
C GLU A 45 4.67 -11.24 23.86
N GLU A 46 5.86 -10.64 23.90
CA GLU A 46 6.41 -9.79 22.85
C GLU A 46 6.57 -10.57 21.54
N GLU A 47 7.13 -11.78 21.57
CA GLU A 47 7.25 -12.67 20.41
C GLU A 47 5.88 -13.01 19.79
N ALA A 48 4.90 -13.39 20.62
CA ALA A 48 3.54 -13.67 20.17
C ALA A 48 2.87 -12.42 19.56
N CYS A 49 3.07 -11.25 20.16
CA CYS A 49 2.57 -9.98 19.64
C CYS A 49 3.19 -9.65 18.28
N LEU A 50 4.52 -9.77 18.14
CA LEU A 50 5.24 -9.51 16.89
C LEU A 50 4.76 -10.42 15.76
N HIS A 51 4.55 -11.71 16.04
CA HIS A 51 4.00 -12.66 15.06
C HIS A 51 2.59 -12.24 14.59
N SER A 52 1.71 -11.88 15.54
CA SER A 52 0.37 -11.39 15.23
C SER A 52 0.39 -10.07 14.45
N CYS A 53 1.26 -9.13 14.83
CA CYS A 53 1.40 -7.83 14.21
C CYS A 53 1.84 -7.96 12.74
N ALA A 54 2.89 -8.73 12.48
CA ALA A 54 3.38 -8.97 11.12
C ALA A 54 2.31 -9.65 10.25
N GLY A 55 1.67 -10.71 10.77
CA GLY A 55 0.59 -11.40 10.06
C GLY A 55 -0.59 -10.47 9.72
N LYS A 56 -1.04 -9.65 10.67
CA LYS A 56 -2.10 -8.67 10.45
C LYS A 56 -1.70 -7.62 9.41
N LEU A 57 -0.47 -7.12 9.45
CA LEU A 57 -0.01 -6.10 8.51
C LEU A 57 0.09 -6.67 7.10
N ILE A 58 0.65 -7.86 6.93
CA ILE A 58 0.76 -8.53 5.62
C ILE A 58 -0.63 -8.79 5.04
N HIS A 59 -1.55 -9.40 5.79
CA HIS A 59 -2.91 -9.67 5.30
C HIS A 59 -3.67 -8.39 4.97
N SER A 60 -3.57 -7.37 5.83
CA SER A 60 -4.19 -6.07 5.57
C SER A 60 -3.62 -5.41 4.32
N ASN A 61 -2.30 -5.43 4.15
CA ASN A 61 -1.62 -4.87 2.99
C ASN A 61 -2.06 -5.56 1.69
N HIS A 62 -2.16 -6.90 1.69
CA HIS A 62 -2.66 -7.64 0.52
C HIS A 62 -4.10 -7.28 0.17
N ARG A 63 -4.99 -7.17 1.17
CA ARG A 63 -6.40 -6.78 0.93
C ARG A 63 -6.51 -5.37 0.37
N LEU A 64 -5.75 -4.42 0.93
CA LEU A 64 -5.73 -3.03 0.46
C LEU A 64 -5.15 -2.94 -0.95
N MET A 65 -4.07 -3.65 -1.24
CA MET A 65 -3.45 -3.65 -2.56
C MET A 65 -4.39 -4.26 -3.62
N ALA A 66 -5.11 -5.33 -3.28
CA ALA A 66 -6.12 -5.90 -4.17
C ALA A 66 -7.21 -4.89 -4.50
N ALA A 67 -7.78 -4.20 -3.51
CA ALA A 67 -8.78 -3.15 -3.72
C ALA A 67 -8.21 -1.97 -4.53
N TYR A 68 -6.98 -1.55 -4.24
CA TYR A 68 -6.29 -0.47 -4.95
C TYR A 68 -6.15 -0.78 -6.44
N VAL A 69 -5.68 -1.98 -6.79
CA VAL A 69 -5.52 -2.41 -8.19
C VAL A 69 -6.86 -2.43 -8.93
N GLN A 70 -7.97 -2.77 -8.26
CA GLN A 70 -9.31 -2.74 -8.86
C GLN A 70 -9.81 -1.30 -9.10
N LEU A 71 -9.56 -0.39 -8.16
CA LEU A 71 -10.13 0.97 -8.18
C LEU A 71 -9.28 1.97 -9.00
N MET A 72 -7.97 1.80 -9.03
CA MET A 72 -7.04 2.75 -9.62
C MET A 72 -7.26 3.05 -11.11
N PRO A 73 -7.54 2.06 -11.99
CA PRO A 73 -7.77 2.35 -13.40
C PRO A 73 -8.90 3.36 -13.63
N ALA A 74 -10.02 3.21 -12.91
CA ALA A 74 -11.15 4.12 -13.00
C ALA A 74 -10.80 5.53 -12.47
N LEU A 75 -10.04 5.62 -11.38
CA LEU A 75 -9.57 6.90 -10.83
C LEU A 75 -8.62 7.62 -11.79
N VAL A 76 -7.71 6.89 -12.42
CA VAL A 76 -6.75 7.44 -13.39
C VAL A 76 -7.48 7.93 -14.65
N GLN A 77 -8.42 7.15 -15.18
CA GLN A 77 -9.24 7.54 -16.32
C GLN A 77 -10.03 8.83 -16.05
N ARG A 78 -10.68 8.92 -14.89
CA ARG A 78 -11.39 10.14 -14.47
C ARG A 78 -10.44 11.34 -14.42
N ARG A 79 -9.28 11.16 -13.81
CA ARG A 79 -8.26 12.23 -13.72
C ARG A 79 -7.80 12.70 -15.10
N ILE A 80 -7.61 11.79 -16.07
CA ILE A 80 -7.24 12.16 -17.45
C ILE A 80 -8.36 12.98 -18.10
N ALA A 81 -9.62 12.55 -17.98
CA ALA A 81 -10.76 13.28 -18.53
C ALA A 81 -10.92 14.68 -17.91
N ASP A 82 -10.66 14.82 -16.61
CA ASP A 82 -10.66 16.12 -15.91
C ASP A 82 -9.54 17.03 -16.42
N TYR A 83 -8.34 16.50 -16.68
CA TYR A 83 -7.24 17.26 -17.29
C TYR A 83 -7.59 17.74 -18.69
N GLU A 84 -8.19 16.88 -19.51
CA GLU A 84 -8.64 17.22 -20.86
C GLU A 84 -9.72 18.31 -20.82
N ALA A 85 -10.74 18.16 -19.96
CA ALA A 85 -11.80 19.15 -19.80
C ALA A 85 -11.27 20.50 -19.31
N ALA A 86 -10.33 20.51 -18.36
CA ALA A 86 -9.67 21.72 -17.87
C ALA A 86 -8.86 22.40 -18.99
N SER A 87 -8.14 21.62 -19.80
CA SER A 87 -7.38 22.16 -20.95
C SER A 87 -8.30 22.75 -22.04
N ALA A 88 -9.52 22.24 -22.15
CA ALA A 88 -10.55 22.70 -23.09
C ALA A 88 -11.45 23.82 -22.52
N GLY A 89 -11.25 24.23 -21.25
CA GLY A 89 -12.06 25.26 -20.59
C GLY A 89 -13.49 24.83 -20.23
N LEU A 90 -13.77 23.52 -20.17
CA LEU A 90 -15.06 22.98 -19.72
C LEU A 90 -15.12 22.87 -18.18
N PRO A 91 -16.32 22.98 -17.58
CA PRO A 91 -16.47 22.82 -16.13
C PRO A 91 -16.13 21.38 -15.70
N LEU A 92 -15.29 21.26 -14.66
CA LEU A 92 -14.93 20.00 -14.01
C LEU A 92 -16.19 19.28 -13.50
N LYS A 93 -16.44 18.05 -13.97
CA LYS A 93 -17.50 17.21 -13.43
C LYS A 93 -17.02 16.53 -12.15
N LEU A 94 -17.08 17.25 -11.02
CA LEU A 94 -16.85 16.67 -9.70
C LEU A 94 -18.08 15.85 -9.24
N SER A 95 -18.40 14.75 -9.93
CA SER A 95 -19.33 13.75 -9.38
C SER A 95 -18.54 12.56 -8.86
N ILE A 96 -18.18 12.63 -7.58
CA ILE A 96 -17.77 11.45 -6.81
C ILE A 96 -19.06 10.69 -6.50
N GLU A 97 -19.65 10.04 -7.51
CA GLU A 97 -20.64 9.01 -7.21
C GLU A 97 -19.87 7.73 -6.85
N PRO A 98 -19.98 7.25 -5.60
CA PRO A 98 -19.33 6.02 -5.21
C PRO A 98 -19.91 4.88 -6.06
N PRO A 99 -19.08 3.98 -6.64
CA PRO A 99 -19.61 2.75 -7.20
C PRO A 99 -20.33 2.02 -6.05
N ASN A 100 -21.66 1.89 -6.16
CA ASN A 100 -22.58 1.22 -5.24
C ASN A 100 -21.91 0.45 -4.09
N LEU A 101 -21.81 1.09 -2.91
CA LEU A 101 -21.43 0.42 -1.67
C LEU A 101 -22.59 -0.32 -0.99
N TYR A 102 -23.78 -0.28 -1.60
CA TYR A 102 -24.97 -1.02 -1.20
C TYR A 102 -25.54 -1.82 -2.39
N GLY A 103 -24.82 -2.87 -2.78
CA GLY A 103 -25.40 -3.95 -3.56
C GLY A 103 -25.79 -5.08 -2.61
N PHE A 104 -27.08 -5.20 -2.32
CA PHE A 104 -27.69 -6.52 -2.16
C PHE A 104 -27.75 -7.19 -3.53
#